data_AF-Q3BM93-F1
#
_entry.id   AF-Q3BM93-F1
#
_cell.length_a   1.000
_cell.length_b   1.000
_cell.length_c   1.000
_cell.angle_alpha   90.00
_cell.angle_beta   90.00
_cell.angle_gamma   90.00
#
_symmetry.space_group_name_H-M   'P 1'
#
loop_
_entity.id
_entity.type
_entity.pdbx_description
1 polymer ?
#
loop_
_entity_poly.entity_id
_entity_poly.type
_entity_poly.pdbx_seq_one_letter_code
_entity_poly.pdbx_strand_id
1 'polypeptide(L)'
;MWKRCMSSPRQLVIPLILIGACALVAMPSTGAMTPSSSAAAAVERLQLKTNAIELSVTPAFGGRVLSFHLRGQPNVLKVGAAVEQQPAPEVSATAGDIPYFGHDVWVGPQSQWWLHQQLNHERQAAAAVWPPDPYLSLAQTRVSMRRHDVVEFEGVPSPLTGVQLRKQIKRSAARADTVDIQASARNIGA
;
A
#
# COMPACT_ATOMS: atom_id res chain seq x y z
N MET A 1 47.50 12.36 -21.34
CA MET A 1 47.35 13.00 -22.66
C MET A 1 46.03 13.75 -22.67
N TRP A 2 46.09 15.04 -22.98
CA TRP A 2 45.08 16.07 -22.69
C TRP A 2 43.77 16.00 -23.51
N LYS A 3 42.70 16.47 -22.85
CA LYS A 3 41.58 17.32 -23.31
C LYS A 3 40.89 17.00 -24.64
N ARG A 4 39.56 16.89 -24.59
CA ARG A 4 38.66 17.60 -25.53
C ARG A 4 37.38 18.04 -24.82
N CYS A 5 37.42 19.28 -24.36
CA CYS A 5 36.23 20.10 -24.15
C CYS A 5 36.17 21.01 -25.37
N MET A 6 35.12 20.92 -26.18
CA MET A 6 34.90 21.85 -27.29
C MET A 6 33.50 22.43 -27.17
N SER A 7 33.52 23.73 -26.86
CA SER A 7 32.45 24.70 -26.83
C SER A 7 31.76 24.80 -28.19
N SER A 8 30.43 24.87 -28.19
CA SER A 8 29.62 25.17 -29.38
C SER A 8 29.47 26.68 -29.50
N PRO A 9 29.79 27.30 -30.65
CA PRO A 9 29.66 28.74 -30.81
C PRO A 9 28.22 29.14 -31.11
N ARG A 10 27.77 30.20 -30.44
CA ARG A 10 26.59 30.99 -30.79
C ARG A 10 26.79 31.62 -32.17
N GLN A 11 25.82 31.47 -33.07
CA GLN A 11 25.69 32.34 -34.24
C GLN A 11 24.34 33.05 -34.17
N LEU A 12 24.40 34.36 -33.96
CA LEU A 12 23.34 35.31 -34.21
C LEU A 12 23.27 35.55 -35.73
N VAL A 13 22.09 35.36 -36.32
CA VAL A 13 21.72 36.00 -37.59
C VAL A 13 20.24 36.42 -37.50
N ILE A 14 20.01 37.72 -37.66
CA ILE A 14 18.73 38.44 -37.84
C ILE A 14 19.00 39.41 -39.03
N PRO A 15 18.05 39.89 -39.86
CA PRO A 15 16.62 39.57 -40.02
C PRO A 15 16.24 39.22 -41.49
N LEU A 16 15.01 38.78 -41.73
CA LEU A 16 14.27 39.26 -42.90
C LEU A 16 12.78 39.33 -42.57
N ILE A 17 12.23 40.53 -42.65
CA ILE A 17 10.82 40.85 -42.48
C ILE A 17 10.11 40.44 -43.77
N LEU A 18 9.11 39.55 -43.66
CA LEU A 18 8.10 39.38 -44.70
C LEU A 18 6.73 39.60 -44.08
N ILE A 19 6.06 40.65 -44.57
CA ILE A 19 4.70 41.02 -44.28
C ILE A 19 3.79 40.00 -44.96
N GLY A 20 3.00 39.27 -44.18
CA GLY A 20 1.98 38.34 -44.68
C GLY A 20 0.75 38.45 -43.82
N ALA A 21 -0.27 39.16 -44.31
CA ALA A 21 -1.59 39.20 -43.72
C ALA A 21 -2.22 37.80 -43.79
N CYS A 22 -2.49 37.20 -42.62
CA CYS A 22 -3.27 35.97 -42.51
C CYS A 22 -4.44 36.22 -41.56
N ALA A 23 -5.63 35.97 -42.09
CA ALA A 23 -6.93 36.22 -41.48
C ALA A 23 -7.08 35.53 -40.12
N LEU A 24 -7.67 36.25 -39.16
CA LEU A 24 -8.21 35.69 -37.92
C LEU A 24 -9.34 34.71 -38.26
N VAL A 25 -9.05 33.41 -38.17
CA VAL A 25 -10.08 32.38 -38.04
C VAL A 25 -10.26 32.12 -36.56
N ALA A 26 -11.38 32.57 -36.01
CA ALA A 26 -11.81 32.25 -34.66
C ALA A 26 -12.08 30.74 -34.57
N MET A 27 -11.21 30.00 -33.89
CA MET A 27 -11.42 28.61 -33.54
C MET A 27 -12.31 28.56 -32.29
N PRO A 28 -13.43 27.80 -32.28
CA PRO A 28 -14.14 27.53 -31.05
C PRO A 28 -13.21 26.78 -30.11
N SER A 29 -12.95 27.33 -28.93
CA SER A 29 -12.27 26.61 -27.85
C SER A 29 -13.12 25.39 -27.49
N THR A 30 -12.80 24.25 -28.09
CA THR A 30 -13.13 22.93 -27.54
C THR A 30 -12.48 22.89 -26.16
N GLY A 31 -13.29 23.16 -25.13
CA GLY A 31 -12.90 22.96 -23.75
C GLY A 31 -12.41 21.53 -23.62
N ALA A 32 -11.10 21.37 -23.45
CA ALA A 32 -10.55 20.12 -23.00
C ALA A 32 -11.18 19.86 -21.62
N MET A 33 -12.18 18.98 -21.56
CA MET A 33 -12.57 18.35 -20.31
C MET A 33 -11.34 17.60 -19.85
N THR A 34 -10.59 18.23 -18.96
CA THR A 34 -9.60 17.53 -18.15
C THR A 34 -10.33 16.35 -17.53
N PRO A 35 -9.89 15.10 -17.76
CA PRO A 35 -10.48 13.98 -17.05
C PRO A 35 -10.30 14.28 -15.57
N SER A 36 -11.44 14.37 -14.86
CA SER A 36 -11.43 14.51 -13.41
C SER A 36 -10.66 13.31 -12.90
N SER A 37 -9.44 13.55 -12.40
CA SER A 37 -8.66 12.53 -11.72
C SER A 37 -9.59 11.91 -10.70
N SER A 38 -9.94 10.65 -10.89
CA SER A 38 -10.68 9.88 -9.91
C SER A 38 -9.80 9.87 -8.67
N ALA A 39 -10.05 10.80 -7.74
CA ALA A 39 -9.36 10.86 -6.47
C ALA A 39 -9.47 9.45 -5.89
N ALA A 40 -8.32 8.79 -5.74
CA ALA A 40 -8.29 7.44 -5.20
C ALA A 40 -9.04 7.47 -3.86
N ALA A 41 -10.00 6.58 -3.68
CA ALA A 41 -10.79 6.55 -2.46
C ALA A 41 -9.85 6.42 -1.26
N ALA A 42 -10.04 7.29 -0.26
CA ALA A 42 -9.22 7.26 0.94
C ALA A 42 -9.29 5.89 1.62
N VAL A 43 -8.17 5.43 2.18
CA VAL A 43 -8.12 4.15 2.88
C VAL A 43 -9.11 4.14 4.04
N GLU A 44 -10.01 3.16 4.07
CA GLU A 44 -10.97 2.98 5.16
C GLU A 44 -10.22 2.75 6.48
N ARG A 45 -10.65 3.44 7.54
CA ARG A 45 -10.08 3.33 8.88
C ARG A 45 -11.17 3.07 9.91
N LEU A 46 -11.08 1.91 10.55
CA LEU A 46 -11.91 1.53 11.68
C LEU A 46 -11.17 1.85 12.98
N GLN A 47 -11.89 2.43 13.94
CA GLN A 47 -11.31 2.86 15.21
C GLN A 47 -11.77 1.95 16.35
N LEU A 48 -10.82 1.52 17.18
CA LEU A 48 -11.08 0.96 18.49
C LEU A 48 -10.51 1.92 19.54
N LYS A 49 -11.36 2.36 20.47
CA LYS A 49 -11.00 3.38 21.47
C LYS A 49 -11.35 2.91 22.87
N THR A 50 -10.52 3.28 23.83
CA THR A 50 -10.81 3.22 25.26
C THR A 50 -10.59 4.59 25.87
N ASN A 51 -10.76 4.73 27.18
CA ASN A 51 -10.36 5.96 27.87
C ASN A 51 -8.84 6.16 27.90
N ALA A 52 -8.05 5.09 27.67
CA ALA A 52 -6.59 5.12 27.72
C ALA A 52 -5.91 5.10 26.35
N ILE A 53 -6.49 4.43 25.33
CA ILE A 53 -5.88 4.27 24.01
C ILE A 53 -6.79 4.64 22.85
N GLU A 54 -6.19 4.91 21.70
CA GLU A 54 -6.83 4.90 20.38
C GLU A 54 -6.01 4.02 19.41
N LEU A 55 -6.72 3.24 18.62
CA LEU A 55 -6.15 2.33 17.62
C LEU A 55 -6.94 2.41 16.32
N SER A 56 -6.23 2.54 15.21
CA SER A 56 -6.79 2.50 13.87
C SER A 56 -6.39 1.21 13.16
N VAL A 57 -7.37 0.53 12.58
CA VAL A 57 -7.17 -0.61 11.66
C VAL A 57 -7.82 -0.32 10.32
N THR A 58 -7.38 -1.01 9.28
CA THR A 58 -7.99 -0.92 7.95
C THR A 58 -8.24 -2.32 7.40
N PRO A 59 -9.37 -2.58 6.70
CA PRO A 59 -9.51 -3.82 5.95
C PRO A 59 -8.53 -3.91 4.77
N ALA A 60 -7.97 -2.78 4.30
CA ALA A 60 -6.92 -2.78 3.30
C ALA A 60 -5.63 -3.46 3.81
N PHE A 61 -4.76 -3.86 2.89
CA PHE A 61 -3.40 -4.32 3.17
C PHE A 61 -3.33 -5.41 4.26
N GLY A 62 -4.21 -6.43 4.18
CA GLY A 62 -4.17 -7.56 5.10
C GLY A 62 -4.85 -7.34 6.46
N GLY A 63 -5.72 -6.33 6.62
CA GLY A 63 -6.32 -6.06 7.93
C GLY A 63 -5.34 -5.32 8.86
N ARG A 64 -4.56 -4.40 8.30
CA ARG A 64 -3.39 -3.76 8.94
C ARG A 64 -3.77 -2.86 10.12
N VAL A 65 -2.95 -2.86 11.17
CA VAL A 65 -3.03 -1.81 12.21
C VAL A 65 -2.17 -0.64 11.77
N LEU A 66 -2.78 0.53 11.65
CA LEU A 66 -2.13 1.76 11.19
C LEU A 66 -1.79 2.70 12.36
N SER A 67 -2.47 2.59 13.49
CA SER A 67 -2.05 3.33 14.69
C SER A 67 -2.36 2.58 15.97
N PHE A 68 -1.54 2.81 16.97
CA PHE A 68 -1.75 2.41 18.35
C PHE A 68 -1.06 3.43 19.24
N HIS A 69 -1.82 4.08 20.12
CA HIS A 69 -1.26 5.06 21.04
C HIS A 69 -2.14 5.26 22.27
N LEU A 70 -1.51 5.76 23.34
CA LEU A 70 -2.23 6.35 24.45
C LEU A 70 -2.94 7.63 23.99
N ARG A 71 -4.06 8.00 24.63
CA ARG A 71 -4.76 9.24 24.30
C ARG A 71 -3.85 10.45 24.54
N GLY A 72 -3.78 11.33 23.54
CA GLY A 72 -2.91 12.52 23.58
C GLY A 72 -1.42 12.25 23.36
N GLN A 73 -1.01 10.99 23.15
CA GLN A 73 0.37 10.63 22.87
C GLN A 73 0.60 10.30 21.38
N PRO A 74 1.84 10.40 20.88
CA PRO A 74 2.16 10.00 19.51
C PRO A 74 1.89 8.52 19.22
N ASN A 75 1.64 8.21 17.94
CA ASN A 75 1.56 6.84 17.44
C ASN A 75 2.89 6.10 17.67
N VAL A 76 2.83 4.89 18.25
CA VAL A 76 4.04 4.07 18.40
C VAL A 76 4.41 3.32 17.13
N LEU A 77 3.48 3.19 16.18
CA LEU A 77 3.70 2.53 14.90
C LEU A 77 4.23 3.53 13.86
N LYS A 78 5.29 3.14 13.14
CA LYS A 78 5.67 3.82 11.90
C LYS A 78 4.63 3.51 10.83
N VAL A 79 4.14 4.54 10.15
CA VAL A 79 3.18 4.42 9.02
C VAL A 79 3.81 5.03 7.78
N GLY A 80 3.74 4.33 6.66
CA GLY A 80 4.30 4.81 5.42
C GLY A 80 3.37 5.76 4.68
N ALA A 81 3.93 6.72 3.95
CA ALA A 81 3.17 7.57 3.04
C ALA A 81 2.44 6.78 1.94
N ALA A 82 2.93 5.57 1.64
CA ALA A 82 2.32 4.63 0.71
C ALA A 82 0.84 4.33 1.04
N VAL A 83 0.44 4.39 2.32
CA VAL A 83 -0.96 4.17 2.72
C VAL A 83 -1.91 5.11 1.97
N GLU A 84 -1.52 6.36 1.78
CA GLU A 84 -2.33 7.34 1.05
C GLU A 84 -1.98 7.40 -0.44
N GLN A 85 -0.72 7.16 -0.80
CA GLN A 85 -0.24 7.29 -2.18
C GLN A 85 -0.61 6.10 -3.06
N GLN A 86 -0.80 4.92 -2.46
CA GLN A 86 -1.09 3.67 -3.17
C GLN A 86 -2.19 2.89 -2.42
N PRO A 87 -3.43 3.40 -2.36
CA PRO A 87 -4.51 2.79 -1.57
C PRO A 87 -5.08 1.50 -2.19
N ALA A 88 -4.81 1.25 -3.47
CA ALA A 88 -5.26 0.06 -4.21
C ALA A 88 -4.07 -0.61 -4.92
N PRO A 89 -3.22 -1.37 -4.18
CA PRO A 89 -2.08 -2.06 -4.77
C PRO A 89 -2.53 -3.22 -5.66
N GLU A 90 -1.70 -3.54 -6.65
CA GLU A 90 -1.83 -4.83 -7.34
C GLU A 90 -1.46 -5.96 -6.37
N VAL A 91 -2.24 -7.03 -6.39
CA VAL A 91 -2.00 -8.24 -5.60
C VAL A 91 -1.72 -9.38 -6.56
N SER A 92 -0.48 -9.83 -6.60
CA SER A 92 -0.03 -10.92 -7.48
C SER A 92 1.22 -11.59 -6.90
N ALA A 93 1.55 -12.79 -7.35
CA ALA A 93 2.74 -13.51 -6.87
C ALA A 93 4.07 -12.80 -7.19
N THR A 94 4.05 -11.83 -8.11
CA THR A 94 5.17 -10.99 -8.51
C THR A 94 5.14 -9.60 -7.87
N ALA A 95 4.05 -9.23 -7.18
CA ALA A 95 3.92 -7.93 -6.52
C ALA A 95 5.09 -7.68 -5.55
N GLY A 96 5.68 -6.48 -5.62
CA GLY A 96 6.80 -6.06 -4.79
C GLY A 96 6.39 -5.74 -3.35
N ASP A 97 7.39 -5.35 -2.55
CA ASP A 97 7.12 -4.78 -1.23
C ASP A 97 6.58 -3.35 -1.37
N ILE A 98 5.54 -3.03 -0.59
CA ILE A 98 5.01 -1.67 -0.50
C ILE A 98 5.14 -1.23 0.97
N PRO A 99 5.86 -0.14 1.26
CA PRO A 99 6.24 0.21 2.62
C PRO A 99 5.10 0.90 3.37
N TYR A 100 3.95 0.22 3.51
CA TYR A 100 2.83 0.69 4.32
C TYR A 100 3.18 0.74 5.82
N PHE A 101 4.14 -0.08 6.26
CA PHE A 101 4.54 -0.28 7.67
C PHE A 101 3.35 -0.67 8.56
N GLY A 102 3.24 -0.16 9.78
CA GLY A 102 2.22 -0.57 10.75
C GLY A 102 2.47 -1.97 11.34
N HIS A 103 1.40 -2.61 11.79
CA HIS A 103 1.44 -4.02 12.22
C HIS A 103 0.74 -4.91 11.20
N ASP A 104 1.46 -5.93 10.73
CA ASP A 104 1.02 -6.94 9.77
C ASP A 104 1.23 -8.36 10.31
N VAL A 105 0.63 -9.37 9.68
CA VAL A 105 0.75 -10.79 10.04
C VAL A 105 1.35 -11.56 8.87
N TRP A 106 2.31 -12.44 9.15
CA TRP A 106 3.00 -13.22 8.13
C TRP A 106 3.21 -14.68 8.58
N VAL A 107 2.96 -15.60 7.66
CA VAL A 107 3.28 -17.03 7.75
C VAL A 107 4.80 -17.26 7.62
N GLY A 108 5.42 -17.83 8.65
CA GLY A 108 6.85 -18.19 8.64
C GLY A 108 7.17 -19.51 7.93
N PRO A 109 8.46 -19.88 7.82
CA PRO A 109 9.63 -19.17 8.37
C PRO A 109 10.04 -17.95 7.53
N GLN A 110 10.14 -16.78 8.16
CA GLN A 110 10.35 -15.50 7.49
C GLN A 110 11.58 -15.47 6.53
N SER A 111 12.72 -16.06 6.93
CA SER A 111 13.96 -16.01 6.14
C SER A 111 14.04 -17.02 4.99
N GLN A 112 13.13 -17.99 4.93
CA GLN A 112 13.21 -19.12 3.99
C GLN A 112 11.90 -19.35 3.23
N TRP A 113 10.87 -18.56 3.49
CA TRP A 113 9.53 -18.88 3.02
C TRP A 113 9.43 -19.04 1.50
N TRP A 114 10.12 -18.20 0.71
CA TRP A 114 10.10 -18.26 -0.76
C TRP A 114 10.70 -19.55 -1.31
N LEU A 115 11.59 -20.24 -0.59
CA LEU A 115 12.11 -21.56 -0.99
C LEU A 115 11.00 -22.61 -1.09
N HIS A 116 9.92 -22.41 -0.34
CA HIS A 116 8.80 -23.34 -0.23
C HIS A 116 7.60 -22.96 -1.13
N GLN A 117 7.74 -21.94 -1.99
CA GLN A 117 6.66 -21.48 -2.87
C GLN A 117 6.96 -21.84 -4.32
N GLN A 118 5.91 -22.19 -5.08
CA GLN A 118 6.06 -22.63 -6.48
C GLN A 118 5.61 -21.59 -7.50
N LEU A 119 4.80 -20.59 -7.11
CA LEU A 119 4.22 -19.64 -8.06
C LEU A 119 5.18 -18.53 -8.52
N ASN A 120 6.34 -18.37 -7.86
CA ASN A 120 7.35 -17.38 -8.26
C ASN A 120 8.74 -18.03 -8.25
N HIS A 121 9.12 -18.64 -9.38
CA HIS A 121 10.40 -19.33 -9.53
C HIS A 121 11.61 -18.40 -9.38
N GLU A 122 11.48 -17.12 -9.74
CA GLU A 122 12.57 -16.15 -9.59
C GLU A 122 12.89 -15.93 -8.11
N ARG A 123 11.88 -15.69 -7.27
CA ARG A 123 12.06 -15.51 -5.83
C ARG A 123 12.52 -16.78 -5.13
N GLN A 124 12.01 -17.93 -5.57
CA GLN A 124 12.45 -19.22 -5.07
C GLN A 124 13.94 -19.44 -5.38
N ALA A 125 14.37 -19.23 -6.63
CA ALA A 125 15.77 -19.38 -7.04
C ALA A 125 16.70 -18.38 -6.33
N ALA A 126 16.22 -17.16 -6.08
CA ALA A 126 16.96 -16.14 -5.35
C ALA A 126 17.00 -16.36 -3.83
N ALA A 127 16.31 -17.38 -3.30
CA ALA A 127 16.08 -17.56 -1.87
C ALA A 127 15.62 -16.26 -1.19
N ALA A 128 14.70 -15.55 -1.85
CA ALA A 128 14.30 -14.22 -1.42
C ALA A 128 13.74 -14.25 0.01
N VAL A 129 14.06 -13.23 0.80
CA VAL A 129 13.46 -13.04 2.13
C VAL A 129 12.20 -12.18 2.03
N TRP A 130 12.19 -11.24 1.10
CA TRP A 130 11.12 -10.25 0.89
C TRP A 130 10.64 -10.27 -0.56
N PRO A 131 9.39 -9.84 -0.82
CA PRO A 131 8.35 -9.44 0.14
C PRO A 131 7.73 -10.63 0.88
N PRO A 132 6.85 -10.42 1.89
CA PRO A 132 5.96 -11.45 2.43
C PRO A 132 4.89 -11.85 1.42
N ASP A 133 4.01 -12.77 1.80
CA ASP A 133 2.88 -13.18 0.97
C ASP A 133 1.99 -11.95 0.62
N PRO A 134 1.92 -11.53 -0.66
CA PRO A 134 1.17 -10.36 -1.08
C PRO A 134 -0.35 -10.53 -0.90
N TYR A 135 -0.86 -11.75 -0.95
CA TYR A 135 -2.29 -12.02 -0.71
C TYR A 135 -2.66 -11.84 0.77
N LEU A 136 -1.70 -12.02 1.67
CA LEU A 136 -1.91 -11.80 3.11
C LEU A 136 -1.62 -10.36 3.53
N SER A 137 -0.69 -9.67 2.85
CA SER A 137 -0.17 -8.36 3.28
C SER A 137 -0.68 -7.16 2.47
N LEU A 138 -1.16 -7.37 1.23
CA LEU A 138 -1.61 -6.30 0.33
C LEU A 138 -3.11 -6.38 0.03
N ALA A 139 -3.69 -7.59 0.02
CA ALA A 139 -5.09 -7.77 -0.33
C ALA A 139 -6.06 -7.11 0.65
N GLN A 140 -7.19 -6.63 0.12
CA GLN A 140 -8.29 -6.18 0.93
C GLN A 140 -8.97 -7.38 1.60
N THR A 141 -9.09 -7.30 2.93
CA THR A 141 -9.82 -8.25 3.76
C THR A 141 -11.29 -7.87 3.85
N ARG A 142 -12.14 -8.85 4.15
CA ARG A 142 -13.56 -8.60 4.46
C ARG A 142 -13.72 -8.37 5.96
N VAL A 143 -14.35 -7.27 6.35
CA VAL A 143 -14.78 -7.06 7.74
C VAL A 143 -15.90 -8.06 8.06
N SER A 144 -15.59 -9.10 8.84
CA SER A 144 -16.56 -10.14 9.21
C SER A 144 -17.33 -9.77 10.48
N MET A 145 -16.75 -8.91 11.33
CA MET A 145 -17.40 -8.38 12.52
C MET A 145 -16.85 -7.00 12.87
N ARG A 146 -17.76 -6.10 13.24
CA ARG A 146 -17.42 -4.77 13.76
C ARG A 146 -18.34 -4.43 14.92
N ARG A 147 -17.77 -4.29 16.11
CA ARG A 147 -18.43 -3.79 17.32
C ARG A 147 -17.55 -2.71 17.97
N HIS A 148 -18.04 -2.11 19.04
CA HIS A 148 -17.33 -1.07 19.77
C HIS A 148 -16.03 -1.57 20.44
N ASP A 149 -15.90 -2.87 20.67
CA ASP A 149 -14.81 -3.51 21.41
C ASP A 149 -13.98 -4.50 20.57
N VAL A 150 -14.45 -4.87 19.38
CA VAL A 150 -13.79 -5.86 18.52
C VAL A 150 -13.99 -5.54 17.04
N VAL A 151 -12.95 -5.80 16.26
CA VAL A 151 -13.00 -5.87 14.80
C VAL A 151 -12.41 -7.22 14.36
N GLU A 152 -13.06 -7.85 13.40
CA GLU A 152 -12.53 -9.04 12.75
C GLU A 152 -12.45 -8.89 11.24
N PHE A 153 -11.38 -9.46 10.71
CA PHE A 153 -11.08 -9.52 9.29
C PHE A 153 -10.99 -10.98 8.85
N GLU A 154 -11.64 -11.28 7.73
CA GLU A 154 -11.44 -12.50 6.96
C GLU A 154 -10.57 -12.16 5.74
N GLY A 155 -9.39 -12.75 5.67
CA GLY A 155 -8.46 -12.59 4.55
C GLY A 155 -8.91 -13.32 3.29
N VAL A 156 -8.26 -13.02 2.17
CA VAL A 156 -8.45 -13.78 0.94
C VAL A 156 -7.67 -15.11 1.03
N PRO A 157 -8.15 -16.16 0.34
CA PRO A 157 -7.34 -17.35 0.04
C PRO A 157 -6.02 -16.96 -0.64
N SER A 158 -4.87 -17.35 -0.08
CA SER A 158 -3.59 -17.18 -0.77
C SER A 158 -3.29 -18.38 -1.65
N PRO A 159 -3.18 -18.21 -2.98
CA PRO A 159 -2.69 -19.27 -3.86
C PRO A 159 -1.18 -19.49 -3.70
N LEU A 160 -0.44 -18.56 -3.07
CA LEU A 160 0.99 -18.74 -2.80
C LEU A 160 1.19 -19.73 -1.65
N THR A 161 0.61 -19.42 -0.48
CA THR A 161 0.86 -20.18 0.74
C THR A 161 -0.17 -21.29 1.01
N GLY A 162 -1.29 -21.33 0.27
CA GLY A 162 -2.40 -22.25 0.55
C GLY A 162 -3.07 -21.96 1.90
N VAL A 163 -2.96 -20.72 2.39
CA VAL A 163 -3.48 -20.28 3.68
C VAL A 163 -4.54 -19.20 3.47
N GLN A 164 -5.58 -19.26 4.30
CA GLN A 164 -6.48 -18.12 4.54
C GLN A 164 -6.35 -17.68 5.99
N LEU A 165 -6.10 -16.39 6.21
CA LEU A 165 -6.00 -15.81 7.55
C LEU A 165 -7.34 -15.25 8.02
N ARG A 166 -7.61 -15.39 9.32
CA ARG A 166 -8.56 -14.57 10.06
C ARG A 166 -7.80 -13.80 11.13
N LYS A 167 -8.15 -12.52 11.30
CA LYS A 167 -7.54 -11.64 12.31
C LYS A 167 -8.63 -11.04 13.19
N GLN A 168 -8.46 -11.13 14.49
CA GLN A 168 -9.31 -10.46 15.48
C GLN A 168 -8.45 -9.43 16.23
N ILE A 169 -8.96 -8.21 16.34
CA ILE A 169 -8.40 -7.17 17.21
C ILE A 169 -9.48 -6.80 18.21
N LYS A 170 -9.19 -6.97 19.50
CA LYS A 170 -10.15 -6.76 20.58
C LYS A 170 -9.53 -5.88 21.68
N ARG A 171 -10.35 -5.07 22.34
CA ARG A 171 -9.95 -4.42 23.60
C ARG A 171 -9.69 -5.48 24.67
N SER A 172 -8.60 -5.34 25.42
CA SER A 172 -8.38 -6.22 26.55
C SER A 172 -9.42 -5.99 27.63
N ALA A 173 -9.99 -7.09 28.15
CA ALA A 173 -10.89 -7.03 29.30
C ALA A 173 -10.14 -6.78 30.62
N ALA A 174 -8.85 -7.08 30.67
CA ALA A 174 -8.02 -6.96 31.87
C ALA A 174 -7.38 -5.58 32.02
N ARG A 175 -7.14 -4.88 30.91
CA ARG A 175 -6.32 -3.66 30.89
C ARG A 175 -6.84 -2.64 29.88
N ALA A 176 -7.12 -1.42 30.36
CA ALA A 176 -7.66 -0.35 29.51
C ALA A 176 -6.68 0.16 28.44
N ASP A 177 -5.37 -0.02 28.68
CA ASP A 177 -4.26 0.38 27.81
C ASP A 177 -3.80 -0.72 26.84
N THR A 178 -4.55 -1.82 26.74
CA THR A 178 -4.14 -3.02 26.01
C THR A 178 -5.19 -3.43 24.96
N VAL A 179 -4.70 -3.90 23.81
CA VAL A 179 -5.49 -4.62 22.81
C VAL A 179 -4.91 -6.02 22.62
N ASP A 180 -5.80 -6.98 22.42
CA ASP A 180 -5.43 -8.35 22.06
C ASP A 180 -5.56 -8.49 20.54
N ILE A 181 -4.48 -8.95 19.90
CA ILE A 181 -4.47 -9.26 18.46
C ILE A 181 -4.26 -10.76 18.32
N GLN A 182 -5.24 -11.43 17.72
CA GLN A 182 -5.18 -12.85 17.43
C GLN A 182 -5.23 -13.06 15.92
N ALA A 183 -4.34 -13.90 15.41
CA ALA A 183 -4.38 -14.41 14.04
C ALA A 183 -4.60 -15.92 14.08
N SER A 184 -5.48 -16.42 13.21
CA SER A 184 -5.62 -17.83 12.92
C SER A 184 -5.45 -18.07 11.43
N ALA A 185 -4.85 -19.21 11.10
CA ALA A 185 -4.63 -19.65 9.73
C ALA A 185 -5.41 -20.93 9.48
N ARG A 186 -6.11 -20.98 8.35
CA ARG A 186 -6.70 -22.21 7.83
C ARG A 186 -5.89 -22.64 6.61
N ASN A 187 -5.41 -23.89 6.62
CA ASN A 187 -4.89 -24.54 5.42
C ASN A 187 -6.07 -24.83 4.48
N ILE A 188 -6.02 -24.28 3.27
CA ILE A 188 -7.05 -24.41 2.24
C ILE A 188 -6.54 -25.19 1.01
N GLY A 189 -5.30 -25.71 1.07
CA GLY A 189 -4.57 -26.25 -0.07
C GLY A 189 -3.92 -25.16 -0.91
N ALA A 190 -2.73 -25.44 -1.44
CA ALA A 190 -2.06 -24.65 -2.48
C ALA A 190 -2.09 -25.45 -3.78
#